data_AF-A0A2K3NDC7-F1
#
_entry.id   AF-A0A2K3NDC7-F1
#
_cell.length_a   1.000
_cell.length_b   1.000
_cell.length_c   1.000
_cell.angle_alpha   90.00
_cell.angle_beta   90.00
_cell.angle_gamma   90.00
#
_symmetry.space_group_name_H-M   'P 1'
#
loop_
_entity.id
_entity.type
_entity.pdbx_description
1 polymer ?
#
loop_
_entity_poly.entity_id
_entity_poly.type
_entity_poly.pdbx_seq_one_letter_code
_entity_poly.pdbx_strand_id
1 'polypeptide(L)'
;MKLQGNKKLHHQQTRTSQRHYHEKKNILHVRKRHDTRTNSTGSSIKGAWESQEERVLTSIGKTLERYQRCSYTSQNDNDNEHETQNWYQEMSKLKAKYESLQKSQRQLLGEDLGPLNIKELQNLEKQLEGALAQARQRKTQIMIEQMEELRKKELHLGEINKQLRFKLESDGFNLKAYESMWNTTNSATVAGGGNFPFQPSETNTMDCQPEPFLQIGYQNYVQAEQSSAPKNMVGETSFIQGWML
;
A
#
# COMPACT_ATOMS: atom_id res chain seq x y z
N MET A 1 -107.08 72.82 2.89
CA MET A 1 -106.16 72.33 3.94
C MET A 1 -105.38 71.03 3.63
N LYS A 2 -105.75 70.19 2.65
CA LYS A 2 -104.99 68.96 2.31
C LYS A 2 -103.63 69.18 1.61
N LEU A 3 -103.38 70.39 1.10
CA LEU A 3 -102.20 70.69 0.30
C LEU A 3 -100.91 70.91 1.13
N GLN A 4 -101.00 71.17 2.45
CA GLN A 4 -99.84 71.60 3.26
C GLN A 4 -99.15 70.44 3.98
N GLY A 5 -99.89 69.39 4.38
CA GLY A 5 -99.32 68.14 4.91
C GLY A 5 -98.56 67.33 3.87
N ASN A 6 -99.08 67.30 2.63
CA ASN A 6 -98.41 66.68 1.48
C ASN A 6 -97.04 67.30 1.19
N LYS A 7 -96.86 68.62 1.41
CA LYS A 7 -95.58 69.31 1.19
C LYS A 7 -94.50 68.91 2.21
N LYS A 8 -94.86 68.74 3.50
CA LYS A 8 -93.88 68.34 4.54
C LYS A 8 -93.45 66.88 4.37
N LEU A 9 -94.39 65.98 4.07
CA LEU A 9 -94.10 64.58 3.79
C LEU A 9 -93.23 64.47 2.53
N HIS A 10 -93.58 65.18 1.46
CA HIS A 10 -92.78 65.25 0.24
C HIS A 10 -91.36 65.78 0.51
N HIS A 11 -91.20 66.85 1.31
CA HIS A 11 -89.87 67.38 1.66
C HIS A 11 -89.03 66.43 2.50
N GLN A 12 -89.64 65.71 3.45
CA GLN A 12 -88.95 64.70 4.27
C GLN A 12 -88.57 63.46 3.44
N GLN A 13 -89.42 63.06 2.50
CA GLN A 13 -89.16 61.98 1.55
C GLN A 13 -88.05 62.36 0.56
N THR A 14 -88.02 63.60 0.09
CA THR A 14 -86.91 64.12 -0.73
C THR A 14 -85.59 64.12 0.04
N ARG A 15 -85.57 64.57 1.31
CA ARG A 15 -84.36 64.61 2.14
C ARG A 15 -83.81 63.22 2.48
N THR A 16 -84.68 62.25 2.74
CA THR A 16 -84.26 60.86 3.01
C THR A 16 -83.79 60.18 1.73
N SER A 17 -84.46 60.41 0.60
CA SER A 17 -84.02 59.94 -0.72
C SER A 17 -82.66 60.53 -1.12
N GLN A 18 -82.42 61.82 -0.86
CA GLN A 18 -81.12 62.46 -1.05
C GLN A 18 -80.04 61.86 -0.13
N ARG A 19 -80.34 61.63 1.15
CA ARG A 19 -79.39 60.95 2.05
C ARG A 19 -79.06 59.54 1.58
N HIS A 20 -80.05 58.76 1.18
CA HIS A 20 -79.84 57.43 0.60
C HIS A 20 -79.02 57.48 -0.69
N TYR A 21 -79.23 58.49 -1.54
CA TYR A 21 -78.45 58.69 -2.74
C TYR A 21 -76.97 58.99 -2.43
N HIS A 22 -76.71 59.91 -1.49
CA HIS A 22 -75.35 60.21 -1.04
C HIS A 22 -74.67 59.00 -0.38
N GLU A 23 -75.39 58.24 0.43
CA GLU A 23 -74.87 57.03 1.07
C GLU A 23 -74.49 55.95 0.04
N LYS A 24 -75.39 55.66 -0.92
CA LYS A 24 -75.09 54.74 -2.03
C LYS A 24 -73.87 55.18 -2.84
N LYS A 25 -73.71 56.49 -3.07
CA LYS A 25 -72.56 57.05 -3.79
C LYS A 25 -71.26 56.88 -3.00
N ASN A 26 -71.28 57.06 -1.69
CA ASN A 26 -70.12 56.85 -0.82
C ASN A 26 -69.71 55.37 -0.79
N ILE A 27 -70.66 54.44 -0.62
CA ILE A 27 -70.40 53.00 -0.64
C ILE A 27 -69.76 52.58 -1.98
N LEU A 28 -70.30 53.05 -3.11
CA LEU A 28 -69.76 52.74 -4.43
C LEU A 28 -68.32 53.28 -4.59
N HIS A 29 -68.05 54.48 -4.08
CA HIS A 29 -66.72 55.09 -4.15
C HIS A 29 -65.70 54.35 -3.26
N VAL A 30 -66.09 53.93 -2.06
CA VAL A 30 -65.25 53.12 -1.17
C VAL A 30 -64.97 51.75 -1.80
N ARG A 31 -65.99 51.10 -2.38
CA ARG A 31 -65.81 49.83 -3.09
C ARG A 31 -64.87 49.96 -4.27
N LYS A 32 -65.04 51.00 -5.11
CA LYS A 32 -64.15 51.26 -6.24
C LYS A 32 -62.70 51.48 -5.80
N ARG A 33 -62.46 52.20 -4.69
CA ARG A 33 -61.11 52.37 -4.12
C ARG A 33 -60.52 51.07 -3.60
N HIS A 34 -61.33 50.21 -2.98
CA HIS A 34 -60.90 48.89 -2.52
C HIS A 34 -60.55 47.97 -3.70
N ASP A 35 -61.37 47.94 -4.75
CA ASP A 35 -61.14 47.14 -5.95
C ASP A 35 -59.87 47.61 -6.70
N THR A 36 -59.63 48.92 -6.82
CA THR A 36 -58.39 49.43 -7.43
C THR A 36 -57.15 49.12 -6.59
N ARG A 37 -57.24 49.18 -5.26
CA ARG A 37 -56.12 48.87 -4.37
C ARG A 37 -55.78 47.38 -4.39
N THR A 38 -56.78 46.51 -4.34
CA THR A 38 -56.58 45.06 -4.44
C THR A 38 -56.03 44.65 -5.81
N ASN A 39 -56.52 45.25 -6.90
CA ASN A 39 -55.96 45.04 -8.23
C ASN A 39 -54.52 45.56 -8.35
N SER A 40 -54.21 46.72 -7.78
CA SER A 40 -52.85 47.28 -7.78
C SER A 40 -51.88 46.41 -6.98
N THR A 41 -52.28 45.93 -5.81
CA THR A 41 -51.48 45.00 -5.00
C THR A 41 -51.30 43.66 -5.71
N GLY A 42 -52.34 43.13 -6.36
CA GLY A 42 -52.27 41.92 -7.17
C GLY A 42 -51.31 42.04 -8.35
N SER A 43 -51.36 43.15 -9.09
CA SER A 43 -50.42 43.43 -10.19
C SER A 43 -48.98 43.59 -9.70
N SER A 44 -48.77 44.22 -8.53
CA SER A 44 -47.43 44.37 -7.96
C SER A 44 -46.84 43.03 -7.50
N ILE A 45 -47.65 42.17 -6.88
CA ILE A 45 -47.24 40.81 -6.50
C ILE A 45 -46.90 40.02 -7.75
N LYS A 46 -47.78 40.01 -8.76
CA LYS A 46 -47.54 39.32 -10.03
C LYS A 46 -46.23 39.76 -10.69
N GLY A 47 -45.96 41.07 -10.78
CA GLY A 47 -44.71 41.58 -11.33
C GLY A 47 -43.48 41.20 -10.51
N ALA A 48 -43.59 41.11 -9.18
CA ALA A 48 -42.51 40.64 -8.32
C ALA A 48 -42.21 39.14 -8.53
N TRP A 49 -43.24 38.31 -8.72
CA TRP A 49 -43.08 36.90 -9.07
C TRP A 49 -42.41 36.72 -10.44
N GLU A 50 -42.89 37.43 -11.46
CA GLU A 50 -42.33 37.38 -12.82
C GLU A 50 -40.86 37.85 -12.83
N SER A 51 -40.51 38.89 -12.08
CA SER A 51 -39.13 39.36 -11.97
C SER A 51 -38.21 38.37 -11.25
N GLN A 52 -38.72 37.68 -10.22
CA GLN A 52 -37.97 36.64 -9.52
C GLN A 52 -37.75 35.42 -10.42
N GLU A 53 -38.77 35.04 -11.20
CA GLU A 53 -38.69 33.95 -12.17
C GLU A 53 -37.65 34.25 -13.27
N GLU A 54 -37.67 35.45 -13.85
CA GLU A 54 -36.68 35.88 -14.85
C GLU A 54 -35.25 35.89 -14.29
N ARG A 55 -35.06 36.35 -13.04
CA ARG A 55 -33.75 36.32 -12.38
C ARG A 55 -33.24 34.90 -12.17
N VAL A 56 -34.11 33.97 -11.77
CA VAL A 56 -33.75 32.56 -11.58
C VAL A 56 -33.41 31.91 -12.92
N LEU A 57 -34.23 32.11 -13.95
CA LEU A 57 -33.97 31.58 -15.30
C LEU A 57 -32.66 32.13 -15.88
N THR A 58 -32.37 33.42 -15.69
CA THR A 58 -31.11 34.04 -16.11
C THR A 58 -29.91 33.46 -15.35
N SER A 59 -30.04 33.23 -14.04
CA SER A 59 -28.98 32.64 -13.21
C SER A 59 -28.68 31.19 -13.59
N ILE A 60 -29.74 30.41 -13.82
CA ILE A 60 -29.64 29.02 -14.29
C ILE A 60 -29.02 29.00 -15.68
N GLY A 61 -29.48 29.82 -16.61
CA GLY A 61 -28.92 29.93 -17.97
C GLY A 61 -27.43 30.23 -17.96
N LYS A 62 -26.98 31.23 -17.17
CA LYS A 62 -25.55 31.55 -17.01
C LYS A 62 -24.74 30.41 -16.39
N THR A 63 -25.33 29.66 -15.47
CA THR A 63 -24.67 28.51 -14.84
C THR A 63 -24.55 27.35 -15.83
N LEU A 64 -25.59 27.11 -16.62
CA LEU A 64 -25.61 26.11 -17.68
C LEU A 64 -24.61 26.45 -18.78
N GLU A 65 -24.55 27.72 -19.20
CA GLU A 65 -23.59 28.22 -20.19
C GLU A 65 -22.15 28.08 -19.70
N ARG A 66 -21.86 28.42 -18.44
CA ARG A 66 -20.55 28.18 -17.83
C ARG A 66 -20.20 26.70 -17.76
N TYR A 67 -21.15 25.84 -17.37
CA TYR A 67 -20.94 24.40 -17.33
C TYR A 67 -20.67 23.84 -18.73
N GLN A 68 -21.45 24.25 -19.73
CA GLN A 68 -21.27 23.85 -21.12
C GLN A 68 -19.92 24.32 -21.64
N ARG A 69 -19.53 25.56 -21.34
CA ARG A 69 -18.21 26.07 -21.69
C ARG A 69 -17.15 25.22 -20.99
N CYS A 70 -17.15 25.02 -19.68
CA CYS A 70 -16.10 24.22 -19.02
C CYS A 70 -16.06 22.76 -19.49
N SER A 71 -17.22 22.12 -19.70
CA SER A 71 -17.29 20.71 -20.10
C SER A 71 -16.86 20.50 -21.55
N TYR A 72 -17.29 21.38 -22.46
CA TYR A 72 -17.03 21.23 -23.90
C TYR A 72 -15.82 22.02 -24.41
N THR A 73 -15.37 23.07 -23.71
CA THR A 73 -14.11 23.77 -24.00
C THR A 73 -12.90 23.06 -23.41
N SER A 74 -13.05 22.24 -22.35
CA SER A 74 -12.03 21.25 -21.96
C SER A 74 -12.08 20.00 -22.85
N GLN A 75 -13.24 19.72 -23.45
CA GLN A 75 -13.39 18.77 -24.54
C GLN A 75 -13.17 19.46 -25.90
N ASN A 76 -12.05 20.18 -26.05
CA ASN A 76 -11.47 20.23 -27.39
C ASN A 76 -11.17 18.76 -27.72
N ASP A 77 -11.95 18.14 -28.60
CA ASP A 77 -11.70 16.76 -29.03
C ASP A 77 -10.23 16.59 -29.47
N ASN A 78 -9.62 17.66 -30.01
CA ASN A 78 -8.20 17.75 -30.31
C ASN A 78 -7.27 17.58 -29.08
N ASP A 79 -7.57 18.14 -27.91
CA ASP A 79 -6.70 18.04 -26.73
C ASP A 79 -6.77 16.63 -26.10
N ASN A 80 -7.98 16.07 -25.98
CA ASN A 80 -8.15 14.68 -25.51
C ASN A 80 -7.59 13.66 -26.50
N GLU A 81 -7.74 13.89 -27.81
CA GLU A 81 -7.15 13.05 -28.85
C GLU A 81 -5.63 13.16 -28.83
N HIS A 82 -5.07 14.36 -28.64
CA HIS A 82 -3.62 14.56 -28.53
C HIS A 82 -3.05 13.95 -27.25
N GLU A 83 -3.74 14.02 -26.11
CA GLU A 83 -3.36 13.31 -24.88
C GLU A 83 -3.41 11.79 -25.06
N THR A 84 -4.47 11.29 -25.70
CA THR A 84 -4.63 9.87 -25.99
C THR A 84 -3.54 9.37 -26.96
N GLN A 85 -3.25 10.12 -28.02
CA GLN A 85 -2.17 9.85 -28.96
C GLN A 85 -0.79 9.89 -28.28
N ASN A 86 -0.55 10.87 -27.41
CA ASN A 86 0.65 10.92 -26.58
C ASN A 86 0.77 9.67 -25.72
N TRP A 87 -0.33 9.21 -25.11
CA TRP A 87 -0.30 8.01 -24.28
C TRP A 87 0.00 6.75 -25.10
N TYR A 88 -0.60 6.62 -26.29
CA TYR A 88 -0.26 5.55 -27.22
C TYR A 88 1.21 5.59 -27.66
N GLN A 89 1.76 6.78 -27.88
CA GLN A 89 3.16 6.94 -28.26
C GLN A 89 4.09 6.53 -27.13
N GLU A 90 3.83 6.96 -25.90
CA GLU A 90 4.61 6.57 -24.72
C GLU A 90 4.50 5.07 -24.43
N MET A 91 3.31 4.48 -24.57
CA MET A 91 3.14 3.03 -24.45
C MET A 91 3.93 2.27 -25.53
N SER A 92 3.96 2.78 -26.76
CA SER A 92 4.75 2.20 -27.85
C SER A 92 6.24 2.29 -27.58
N LYS A 93 6.73 3.43 -27.06
CA LYS A 93 8.12 3.61 -26.63
C LYS A 93 8.48 2.64 -25.50
N LEU A 94 7.59 2.49 -24.51
CA LEU A 94 7.79 1.58 -23.39
C LEU A 94 7.85 0.12 -23.86
N LYS A 95 6.93 -0.28 -24.75
CA LYS A 95 6.90 -1.62 -25.35
C LYS A 95 8.20 -1.92 -26.12
N ALA A 96 8.67 -0.98 -26.93
CA ALA A 96 9.94 -1.13 -27.65
C ALA A 96 11.14 -1.30 -26.70
N LYS A 97 11.18 -0.54 -25.60
CA LYS A 97 12.22 -0.70 -24.56
C LYS A 97 12.15 -2.07 -23.90
N TYR A 98 10.95 -2.54 -23.56
CA TYR A 98 10.73 -3.85 -22.97
C TYR A 98 11.19 -4.98 -23.92
N GLU A 99 10.79 -4.94 -25.19
CA GLU A 99 11.19 -5.94 -26.19
C GLU A 99 12.70 -5.94 -26.41
N SER A 100 13.34 -4.76 -26.46
CA SER A 100 14.80 -4.65 -26.55
C SER A 100 15.49 -5.24 -25.32
N LEU A 101 14.95 -5.00 -24.12
CA LEU A 101 15.49 -5.55 -22.88
C LEU A 101 15.35 -7.07 -22.84
N GLN A 102 14.17 -7.58 -23.18
CA GLN A 102 13.91 -9.02 -23.24
C GLN A 102 14.80 -9.72 -24.27
N LYS A 103 15.03 -9.08 -25.43
CA LYS A 103 15.99 -9.57 -26.43
C LYS A 103 17.41 -9.63 -25.86
N SER A 104 17.86 -8.58 -25.19
CA SER A 104 19.18 -8.55 -24.55
C SER A 104 19.31 -9.64 -23.48
N GLN A 105 18.28 -9.86 -22.66
CA GLN A 105 18.27 -10.95 -21.66
C GLN A 105 18.43 -12.32 -22.30
N ARG A 106 17.68 -12.63 -23.37
CA ARG A 106 17.82 -13.90 -24.09
C ARG A 106 19.23 -14.07 -24.65
N GLN A 107 19.81 -13.02 -25.22
CA GLN A 107 21.19 -13.03 -25.72
C GLN A 107 22.20 -13.29 -24.60
N LEU A 108 22.05 -12.66 -23.43
CA LEU A 108 22.88 -12.95 -22.24
C LEU A 108 22.75 -14.39 -21.73
N LEU A 109 21.61 -15.03 -21.97
CA LEU A 109 21.37 -16.45 -21.67
C LEU A 109 21.87 -17.40 -22.77
N GLY A 110 22.45 -16.87 -23.87
CA GLY A 110 22.95 -17.65 -24.99
C GLY A 110 21.87 -18.02 -26.03
N GLU A 111 20.69 -17.42 -25.94
CA GLU A 111 19.58 -17.61 -26.88
C GLU A 111 19.57 -16.52 -27.97
N ASP A 112 18.96 -16.79 -29.12
CA ASP A 112 18.78 -15.83 -30.22
C ASP A 112 20.04 -15.05 -30.63
N LEU A 113 21.15 -15.78 -30.73
CA LEU A 113 22.44 -15.23 -31.10
C LEU A 113 22.62 -14.98 -32.61
N GLY A 114 21.80 -15.62 -33.46
CA GLY A 114 21.91 -15.56 -34.91
C GLY A 114 21.97 -14.15 -35.54
N PRO A 115 21.24 -13.14 -35.02
CA PRO A 115 21.31 -11.77 -35.52
C PRO A 115 22.56 -10.97 -35.12
N LEU A 116 23.39 -11.46 -34.18
CA LEU A 116 24.58 -10.77 -33.70
C LEU A 116 25.76 -11.01 -34.66
N ASN A 117 26.53 -9.97 -34.93
CA ASN A 117 27.80 -10.11 -35.65
C ASN A 117 28.95 -10.54 -34.73
N ILE A 118 30.10 -10.91 -35.30
CA ILE A 118 31.26 -11.44 -34.56
C ILE A 118 31.74 -10.45 -33.47
N LYS A 119 31.78 -9.15 -33.74
CA LYS A 119 32.24 -8.15 -32.76
C LYS A 119 31.27 -8.04 -31.59
N GLU A 120 29.97 -8.06 -31.88
CA GLU A 120 28.93 -8.01 -30.85
C GLU A 120 28.96 -9.28 -29.98
N LEU A 121 29.18 -10.45 -30.59
CA LEU A 121 29.31 -11.72 -29.88
C LEU A 121 30.54 -11.75 -28.97
N GLN A 122 31.69 -11.26 -29.45
CA GLN A 122 32.90 -11.11 -28.62
C GLN A 122 32.70 -10.15 -27.45
N ASN A 123 31.95 -9.06 -27.67
CA ASN A 123 31.63 -8.13 -26.59
C ASN A 123 30.71 -8.76 -25.54
N LEU A 124 29.72 -9.55 -25.98
CA LEU A 124 28.82 -10.30 -25.10
C LEU A 124 29.59 -11.34 -24.27
N GLU A 125 30.48 -12.10 -24.90
CA GLU A 125 31.36 -13.07 -24.23
C GLU A 125 32.21 -12.37 -23.16
N LYS A 126 32.91 -11.29 -23.51
CA LYS A 126 33.70 -10.51 -22.56
C LYS A 126 32.88 -9.97 -21.38
N GLN A 127 31.64 -9.55 -21.63
CA GLN A 127 30.74 -9.08 -20.59
C GLN A 127 30.37 -10.21 -19.61
N LEU A 128 30.03 -11.39 -20.14
CA LEU A 128 29.69 -12.57 -19.33
C LEU A 128 30.90 -13.09 -18.54
N GLU A 129 32.09 -13.14 -19.16
CA GLU A 129 33.33 -13.51 -18.49
C GLU A 129 33.65 -12.56 -17.33
N GLY A 130 33.52 -11.24 -17.55
CA GLY A 130 33.72 -10.23 -16.53
C GLY A 130 32.75 -10.39 -15.35
N ALA A 131 31.46 -10.58 -15.63
CA ALA A 131 30.44 -10.79 -14.60
C ALA A 131 30.69 -12.10 -13.82
N LEU A 132 31.06 -13.18 -14.51
CA LEU A 132 31.39 -14.47 -13.88
C LEU A 132 32.63 -14.37 -12.99
N ALA A 133 33.68 -13.68 -13.44
CA ALA A 133 34.88 -13.44 -12.66
C ALA A 133 34.56 -12.66 -11.38
N GLN A 134 33.76 -11.59 -11.48
CA GLN A 134 33.31 -10.82 -10.31
C GLN A 134 32.47 -11.66 -9.34
N ALA A 135 31.54 -12.48 -9.85
CA ALA A 135 30.72 -13.35 -9.02
C ALA A 135 31.58 -14.38 -8.26
N ARG A 136 32.55 -15.00 -8.94
CA ARG A 136 33.51 -15.92 -8.33
C ARG A 136 34.38 -15.23 -7.28
N GLN A 137 34.92 -14.06 -7.60
CA GLN A 137 35.71 -13.27 -6.66
C GLN A 137 34.91 -12.95 -5.39
N ARG A 138 33.66 -12.48 -5.55
CA ARG A 138 32.80 -12.15 -4.42
C ARG A 138 32.47 -13.39 -3.58
N LYS A 139 32.19 -14.53 -4.22
CA LYS A 139 31.97 -15.80 -3.52
C LYS A 139 33.19 -16.20 -2.69
N THR A 140 34.38 -16.15 -3.28
CA THR A 140 35.63 -16.46 -2.57
C THR A 140 35.87 -15.50 -1.41
N GLN A 141 35.65 -14.20 -1.61
CA GLN A 141 35.81 -13.20 -0.58
C GLN A 141 34.91 -13.47 0.63
N ILE A 142 33.62 -13.74 0.40
CA ILE A 142 32.66 -14.10 1.46
C ILE A 142 33.12 -15.36 2.21
N MET A 143 33.59 -16.38 1.49
CA MET A 143 34.04 -17.63 2.10
C MET A 143 35.27 -17.42 3.00
N ILE A 144 36.21 -16.56 2.57
CA ILE A 144 37.38 -16.19 3.37
C ILE A 144 36.95 -15.42 4.63
N GLU A 145 36.03 -14.47 4.50
CA GLU A 145 35.50 -13.70 5.63
C GLU A 145 34.82 -14.60 6.67
N GLN A 146 33.99 -15.55 6.22
CA GLN A 146 33.35 -16.53 7.09
C GLN A 146 34.36 -17.44 7.80
N MET A 147 35.38 -17.91 7.07
CA MET A 147 36.44 -18.73 7.66
C MET A 147 37.21 -17.95 8.75
N GLU A 148 37.53 -16.69 8.50
CA GLU A 148 38.22 -15.84 9.48
C GLU A 148 37.35 -15.54 10.70
N GLU A 149 36.06 -15.29 10.51
CA GLU A 149 35.11 -15.11 11.60
C GLU A 149 35.04 -16.36 12.49
N LEU A 150 34.96 -17.55 11.88
CA LEU A 150 34.95 -18.82 12.60
C LEU A 150 36.25 -19.06 13.36
N ARG A 151 37.41 -18.78 12.76
CA ARG A 151 38.70 -18.88 13.47
C ARG A 151 38.77 -17.96 14.69
N LYS A 152 38.28 -16.73 14.58
CA LYS A 152 38.21 -15.81 15.73
C LYS A 152 37.31 -16.35 16.84
N LYS A 153 36.15 -16.92 16.48
CA LYS A 153 35.25 -17.57 17.45
C LYS A 153 35.89 -18.78 18.12
N GLU A 154 36.57 -19.62 17.36
CA GLU A 154 37.32 -20.78 17.87
C GLU A 154 38.36 -20.34 18.90
N LEU A 155 39.20 -19.36 18.56
CA LEU A 155 40.21 -18.82 19.48
C LEU A 155 39.60 -18.22 20.75
N HIS A 156 38.52 -17.43 20.60
CA HIS A 156 37.84 -16.80 21.73
C HIS A 156 37.23 -17.84 22.69
N LEU A 157 36.53 -18.84 22.15
CA LEU A 157 35.95 -19.93 22.93
C LEU A 157 37.03 -20.79 23.57
N GLY A 158 38.14 -21.03 22.86
CA GLY A 158 39.31 -21.74 23.39
C GLY A 158 39.90 -21.03 24.61
N GLU A 159 40.04 -19.70 24.56
CA GLU A 159 40.53 -18.91 25.68
C GLU A 159 39.57 -18.93 26.87
N ILE A 160 38.25 -18.76 26.64
CA ILE A 160 37.24 -18.89 27.70
C ILE A 160 37.29 -20.29 28.33
N ASN A 161 37.35 -21.35 27.52
CA ASN A 161 37.41 -22.73 28.01
C ASN A 161 38.67 -22.96 28.86
N LYS A 162 39.82 -22.44 28.45
CA LYS A 162 41.07 -22.48 29.22
C LYS A 162 40.92 -21.78 30.56
N GLN A 163 40.33 -20.59 30.61
CA GLN A 163 40.07 -19.85 31.84
C GLN A 163 39.11 -20.61 32.78
N LEU A 164 38.05 -21.22 32.24
CA LEU A 164 37.13 -22.03 33.02
C LEU A 164 37.81 -23.27 33.61
N ARG A 165 38.70 -23.93 32.85
CA ARG A 165 39.49 -25.07 33.33
C ARG A 165 40.41 -24.67 34.47
N PHE A 166 41.13 -23.56 34.35
CA PHE A 166 41.96 -23.05 35.44
C PHE A 166 41.15 -22.72 36.70
N LYS A 167 39.98 -22.10 36.52
CA LYS A 167 39.10 -21.79 37.64
C LYS A 167 38.57 -23.05 38.32
N LEU A 168 38.14 -24.05 37.55
CA LEU A 168 37.68 -25.34 38.08
C LEU A 168 38.79 -26.07 38.83
N GLU A 169 40.03 -26.03 38.32
CA GLU A 169 41.17 -26.64 38.98
C GLU A 169 41.50 -25.91 40.29
N SER A 170 41.57 -24.58 40.28
CA SER A 170 41.76 -23.75 41.48
C SER A 170 40.66 -23.95 42.53
N ASP A 171 39.40 -23.94 42.11
CA ASP A 171 38.24 -24.15 42.99
C ASP A 171 38.14 -25.62 43.43
N GLY A 172 38.59 -26.58 42.61
CA GLY A 172 38.69 -28.00 42.95
C GLY A 172 39.79 -28.28 43.98
N PHE A 173 40.91 -27.54 43.93
CA PHE A 173 41.89 -27.52 45.02
C PHE A 173 41.29 -26.91 46.29
N ASN A 174 40.48 -25.85 46.18
CA ASN A 174 39.78 -25.25 47.30
C ASN A 174 38.73 -26.19 47.91
N LEU A 175 37.98 -26.91 47.08
CA LEU A 175 36.94 -27.87 47.48
C LEU A 175 37.55 -29.11 48.13
N LYS A 176 38.65 -29.66 47.59
CA LYS A 176 39.40 -30.77 48.23
C LYS A 176 40.03 -30.36 49.56
N ALA A 177 40.49 -29.11 49.68
CA ALA A 177 40.99 -28.56 50.94
C ALA A 177 39.86 -28.42 51.98
N TYR A 178 38.68 -27.94 51.54
CA TYR A 178 37.50 -27.81 52.39
C TYR A 178 36.91 -29.16 52.81
N GLU A 179 36.85 -30.13 51.89
CA GLU A 179 36.46 -31.51 52.13
C GLU A 179 37.44 -32.21 53.09
N SER A 180 38.75 -32.00 52.93
CA SER A 180 39.75 -32.49 53.89
C SER A 180 39.61 -31.85 55.28
N MET A 181 39.22 -30.57 55.35
CA MET A 181 39.00 -29.85 56.61
C MET A 181 37.73 -30.32 57.34
N TRP A 182 36.64 -30.60 56.62
CA TRP A 182 35.41 -31.18 57.17
C TRP A 182 35.57 -32.67 57.55
N ASN A 183 36.34 -33.44 56.80
CA ASN A 183 36.63 -34.85 57.11
C ASN A 183 37.58 -34.99 58.32
N THR A 184 38.54 -34.07 58.50
CA THR A 184 39.44 -34.06 59.67
C THR A 184 38.68 -33.70 60.96
N THR A 185 37.68 -32.83 60.87
CA THR A 185 36.83 -32.46 62.01
C THR A 185 35.95 -33.62 62.47
N ASN A 186 35.46 -34.45 61.54
CA ASN A 186 34.69 -35.66 61.87
C ASN A 186 35.56 -36.84 62.35
N SER A 187 36.90 -36.77 62.20
CA SER A 187 37.85 -37.80 62.65
C SER A 187 38.40 -37.57 64.07
N ALA A 188 38.06 -36.45 64.71
CA ALA A 188 38.40 -36.17 66.11
C ALA A 188 37.35 -36.70 67.11
N THR A 189 36.24 -37.26 66.62
CA THR A 189 35.24 -37.97 67.43
C THR A 189 34.93 -39.30 66.77
N VAL A 190 34.75 -40.34 67.59
CA VAL A 190 34.45 -41.75 67.25
C VAL A 190 35.59 -42.58 66.67
N ALA A 191 36.43 -43.07 67.59
CA ALA A 191 36.75 -44.49 67.62
C ALA A 191 35.42 -45.29 67.60
N GLY A 192 35.12 -45.95 66.48
CA GLY A 192 33.99 -46.87 66.39
C GLY A 192 33.35 -46.99 65.01
N GLY A 193 33.89 -47.89 64.19
CA GLY A 193 33.20 -48.77 63.23
C GLY A 193 32.20 -48.20 62.19
N GLY A 194 32.47 -48.48 60.91
CA GLY A 194 31.44 -48.54 59.85
C GLY A 194 31.94 -48.18 58.44
N ASN A 195 32.16 -49.18 57.60
CA ASN A 195 32.52 -49.05 56.18
C ASN A 195 31.42 -48.41 55.33
N PHE A 196 31.78 -47.71 54.25
CA PHE A 196 31.25 -47.95 52.89
C PHE A 196 32.27 -47.50 51.82
N PRO A 197 32.57 -48.30 50.78
CA PRO A 197 33.51 -47.93 49.73
C PRO A 197 32.79 -47.16 48.61
N PHE A 198 33.26 -45.95 48.30
CA PHE A 198 32.80 -45.20 47.13
C PHE A 198 33.60 -45.64 45.90
N GLN A 199 32.90 -46.31 44.99
CA GLN A 199 33.42 -46.82 43.71
C GLN A 199 33.69 -45.67 42.72
N PRO A 200 34.82 -45.63 41.99
CA PRO A 200 35.08 -44.59 41.01
C PRO A 200 34.42 -44.94 39.67
N SER A 201 33.39 -44.20 39.27
CA SER A 201 32.77 -44.36 37.95
C SER A 201 33.54 -43.55 36.89
N GLU A 202 34.37 -44.30 36.16
CA GLU A 202 34.68 -44.20 34.72
C GLU A 202 34.89 -42.83 34.06
N THR A 203 36.16 -42.61 33.68
CA THR A 203 36.59 -41.75 32.58
C THR A 203 35.94 -42.19 31.27
N ASN A 204 34.83 -41.56 30.90
CA ASN A 204 34.28 -41.67 29.54
C ASN A 204 34.99 -40.64 28.65
N THR A 205 35.95 -41.14 27.87
CA THR A 205 36.47 -40.50 26.66
C THR A 205 35.28 -40.25 25.73
N MET A 206 34.94 -38.98 25.48
CA MET A 206 33.97 -38.65 24.44
C MET A 206 34.63 -38.85 23.08
N ASP A 207 34.41 -40.03 22.51
CA ASP A 207 34.54 -40.31 21.08
C ASP A 207 33.30 -39.73 20.39
N CYS A 208 33.40 -38.49 19.87
CA CYS A 208 32.35 -37.94 19.01
C CYS A 208 32.53 -38.50 17.60
N GLN A 209 31.79 -39.57 17.33
CA GLN A 209 31.41 -40.01 15.98
C GLN A 209 30.86 -38.84 15.16
N PRO A 210 31.24 -38.67 13.89
CA PRO A 210 30.61 -37.69 13.02
C PRO A 210 29.16 -38.13 12.71
N GLU A 211 28.19 -37.40 13.25
CA GLU A 211 26.79 -37.52 12.84
C GLU A 211 26.64 -37.29 11.32
N PRO A 212 25.65 -37.94 10.67
CA PRO A 212 25.46 -37.80 9.24
C PRO A 212 25.06 -36.36 8.92
N PHE A 213 25.92 -35.65 8.20
CA PHE A 213 25.59 -34.36 7.64
C PHE A 213 24.32 -34.50 6.79
N LEU A 214 23.29 -33.70 7.08
CA LEU A 214 22.15 -33.55 6.19
C LEU A 214 22.66 -32.97 4.87
N GLN A 215 22.60 -33.77 3.81
CA GLN A 215 22.97 -33.37 2.45
C GLN A 215 21.92 -32.38 1.92
N ILE A 216 22.06 -31.12 2.29
CA ILE A 216 21.34 -30.01 1.68
C ILE A 216 21.94 -29.81 0.29
N GLY A 217 21.19 -30.24 -0.72
CA GLY A 217 21.25 -29.70 -2.07
C GLY A 217 22.60 -29.73 -2.77
N TYR A 218 23.10 -30.91 -3.09
CA TYR A 218 23.99 -31.09 -4.25
C TYR A 218 23.42 -32.19 -5.13
N GLN A 219 22.72 -31.81 -6.20
CA GLN A 219 22.55 -32.70 -7.35
C GLN A 219 23.96 -33.10 -7.82
N ASN A 220 24.25 -34.39 -7.73
CA ASN A 220 25.34 -35.05 -8.44
C ASN A 220 25.33 -34.61 -9.91
N TYR A 221 26.36 -33.89 -10.35
CA TYR A 221 26.64 -33.73 -11.76
C TYR A 221 27.29 -35.03 -12.23
N VAL A 222 26.47 -36.00 -12.65
CA VAL A 222 26.97 -37.19 -13.34
C VAL A 222 27.40 -36.75 -14.74
N GLN A 223 28.69 -36.91 -14.99
CA GLN A 223 29.34 -36.77 -16.27
C GLN A 223 28.66 -37.71 -17.28
N ALA A 224 27.91 -37.15 -18.24
CA ALA A 224 27.28 -37.92 -19.31
C ALA A 224 28.24 -38.01 -20.50
N GLU A 225 28.88 -39.16 -20.67
CA GLU A 225 29.35 -39.59 -21.97
C GLU A 225 28.17 -40.09 -22.82
N GLN A 226 27.98 -39.41 -23.96
CA GLN A 226 27.46 -39.86 -25.25
C GLN A 226 26.14 -40.70 -25.32
N SER A 227 25.17 -40.09 -26.01
CA SER A 227 24.41 -40.66 -27.15
C SER A 227 22.90 -40.94 -26.99
N SER A 228 22.18 -40.40 -27.99
CA SER A 228 20.86 -40.77 -28.54
C SER A 228 19.58 -40.24 -27.85
N ALA A 229 18.91 -39.32 -28.55
CA ALA A 229 17.50 -38.97 -28.41
C ALA A 229 16.61 -40.02 -29.13
N PRO A 230 15.25 -39.92 -29.17
CA PRO A 230 14.32 -39.00 -28.50
C PRO A 230 13.08 -39.71 -27.85
N LYS A 231 12.27 -38.98 -27.06
CA LYS A 231 10.79 -39.12 -27.03
C LYS A 231 10.09 -38.03 -26.20
N ASN A 232 8.99 -37.54 -26.77
CA ASN A 232 8.04 -36.54 -26.26
C ASN A 232 7.31 -36.95 -24.96
N MET A 233 7.02 -35.97 -24.10
CA MET A 233 5.75 -35.75 -23.34
C MET A 233 5.79 -34.28 -22.86
N VAL A 234 4.99 -33.36 -23.41
CA VAL A 234 3.66 -32.91 -22.95
C VAL A 234 3.54 -32.70 -21.45
N GLY A 235 3.41 -31.41 -21.07
CA GLY A 235 2.58 -30.94 -19.96
C GLY A 235 3.23 -30.93 -18.57
N GLU A 236 3.68 -29.76 -18.11
CA GLU A 236 2.93 -28.95 -17.15
C GLU A 236 3.77 -27.75 -16.67
N THR A 237 3.18 -26.58 -16.80
CA THR A 237 3.70 -25.29 -16.39
C THR A 237 3.72 -25.21 -14.86
N SER A 238 4.88 -25.10 -14.24
CA SER A 238 5.03 -24.72 -12.83
C SER A 238 6.42 -24.14 -12.58
N PHE A 239 6.67 -22.90 -13.03
CA PHE A 239 7.87 -22.16 -12.62
C PHE A 239 7.64 -20.65 -12.63
N ILE A 240 6.68 -20.18 -11.83
CA ILE A 240 6.63 -18.78 -11.39
C ILE A 240 6.15 -18.75 -9.95
N GLN A 241 7.08 -18.56 -9.01
CA GLN A 241 6.83 -17.90 -7.73
C GLN A 241 8.15 -17.78 -6.97
N GLY A 242 8.59 -16.55 -6.68
CA GLY A 242 9.66 -16.37 -5.70
C GLY A 242 10.59 -15.19 -5.88
N TRP A 243 10.16 -14.05 -6.43
CA TRP A 243 10.86 -12.77 -6.23
C TRP A 243 9.85 -11.63 -6.18
N MET A 244 9.24 -11.44 -5.01
CA MET A 244 8.72 -10.14 -4.57
C MET A 244 9.07 -9.99 -3.10
N LEU A 245 10.06 -9.14 -2.83
CA LEU A 245 10.24 -8.32 -1.63
C LEU A 245 11.21 -7.20 -1.98
#